data_AF-A0A958WMU8-F1
#
_entry.id   AF-A0A958WMU8-F1
#
_cell.length_a   1.000
_cell.length_b   1.000
_cell.length_c   1.000
_cell.angle_alpha   90.00
_cell.angle_beta   90.00
_cell.angle_gamma   90.00
#
_symmetry.space_group_name_H-M   'P 1'
#
loop_
_entity.id
_entity.type
_entity.pdbx_description
1 polymer ?
#
loop_
_entity_poly.entity_id
_entity_poly.type
_entity_poly.pdbx_seq_one_letter_code
_entity_poly.pdbx_strand_id
1 'polypeptide(L)'
;LRDMVTLMHEGGHAVHAFLADPLELNDFKNTPSEVAELASMSMELISMDAWDEFFVNDEDLKRAKREHLEQLIETLPWVATIDKFQHWIYENPNQTQEERKAAWNNIFNEFSDTITDWEGLSVNRDYLWQKQLHLYEVPFYYIEYGMAQLGAVAIWKNYKEDKKKGLDGYKAALKLGYTKTLPEIYEAANIKFDFSQEYIKDLMQFVKTEMESI
;
A
#
# COMPACT_ATOMS: atom_id res chain seq x y z
N LEU A 1 -12.48 -9.67 8.76
CA LEU A 1 -11.23 -9.23 8.08
C LEU A 1 -11.00 -7.73 8.24
N ARG A 2 -11.86 -6.87 7.67
CA ARG A 2 -11.64 -5.41 7.63
C ARG A 2 -11.26 -4.77 8.97
N ASP A 3 -12.01 -5.05 10.04
CA ASP A 3 -11.72 -4.47 11.36
C ASP A 3 -10.35 -4.90 11.90
N MET A 4 -9.97 -6.15 11.62
CA MET A 4 -8.68 -6.71 12.01
C MET A 4 -7.56 -6.01 11.23
N VAL A 5 -7.61 -5.97 9.90
CA VAL A 5 -6.62 -5.26 9.07
C VAL A 5 -6.48 -3.80 9.52
N THR A 6 -7.59 -3.09 9.75
CA THR A 6 -7.59 -1.71 10.25
C THR A 6 -6.90 -1.59 11.61
N LEU A 7 -7.18 -2.49 12.55
CA LEU A 7 -6.52 -2.49 13.86
C LEU A 7 -5.00 -2.66 13.74
N MET A 8 -4.55 -3.52 12.82
CA MET A 8 -3.12 -3.76 12.61
C MET A 8 -2.45 -2.64 11.82
N HIS A 9 -3.17 -2.01 10.89
CA HIS A 9 -2.74 -0.82 10.18
C HIS A 9 -2.38 0.29 11.17
N GLU A 10 -3.34 0.68 12.00
CA GLU A 10 -3.16 1.69 13.04
C GLU A 10 -2.15 1.23 14.11
N GLY A 11 -2.09 -0.08 14.38
CA GLY A 11 -1.08 -0.69 15.25
C GLY A 11 0.34 -0.47 14.74
N GLY A 12 0.56 -0.55 13.43
CA GLY A 12 1.86 -0.24 12.81
C GLY A 12 2.23 1.24 12.94
N HIS A 13 1.29 2.15 12.74
CA HIS A 13 1.51 3.58 13.03
C HIS A 13 1.85 3.84 14.51
N ALA A 14 1.14 3.19 15.43
CA ALA A 14 1.42 3.31 16.85
C ALA A 14 2.83 2.78 17.21
N VAL A 15 3.23 1.64 16.66
CA VAL A 15 4.58 1.09 16.82
C VAL A 15 5.64 2.07 16.28
N HIS A 16 5.41 2.67 15.12
CA HIS A 16 6.30 3.69 14.57
C HIS A 16 6.45 4.88 15.52
N ALA A 17 5.34 5.40 16.05
CA ALA A 17 5.36 6.51 17.01
C ALA A 17 6.19 6.18 18.26
N PHE A 18 6.06 4.96 18.82
CA PHE A 18 6.88 4.54 19.96
C PHE A 18 8.37 4.40 19.61
N LEU A 19 8.69 3.92 18.41
CA LEU A 19 10.08 3.74 17.97
C LEU A 19 10.78 5.07 17.66
N ALA A 20 10.02 6.05 17.16
CA ALA A 20 10.50 7.40 16.86
C ALA A 20 10.46 8.35 18.07
N ASP A 21 9.77 8.00 19.16
CA ASP A 21 9.66 8.84 20.36
C ASP A 21 11.02 9.35 20.92
N PRO A 22 12.11 8.55 20.94
CA PRO A 22 13.41 9.02 21.42
C PRO A 22 14.05 10.13 20.57
N LEU A 23 13.54 10.42 19.37
CA LEU A 23 14.07 11.50 18.52
C LEU A 23 13.85 12.86 19.20
N GLU A 24 14.90 13.69 19.21
CA GLU A 24 14.94 14.93 19.97
C GLU A 24 13.95 15.99 19.45
N LEU A 25 13.83 16.12 18.13
CA LEU A 25 12.98 17.12 17.48
C LEU A 25 11.65 16.51 17.05
N ASN A 26 10.56 17.23 17.28
CA ASN A 26 9.24 16.82 16.81
C ASN A 26 9.18 16.69 15.27
N ASP A 27 9.94 17.51 14.54
CA ASP A 27 10.00 17.42 13.08
C ASP A 27 10.58 16.09 12.61
N PHE A 28 11.47 15.46 13.39
CA PHE A 28 11.98 14.12 13.08
C PHE A 28 10.95 13.02 13.32
N LYS A 29 9.86 13.31 14.03
CA LYS A 29 8.75 12.36 14.27
C LYS A 29 7.66 12.48 13.19
N ASN A 30 7.66 13.57 12.43
CA ASN A 30 6.69 13.84 11.35
C ASN A 30 7.24 13.33 10.01
N THR A 31 7.07 12.04 9.74
CA THR A 31 7.57 11.43 8.51
C THR A 31 6.69 11.73 7.28
N PRO A 32 7.25 11.65 6.07
CA PRO A 32 6.45 11.50 4.86
C PRO A 32 5.52 10.31 4.99
N SER A 33 4.40 10.39 4.30
CA SER A 33 3.31 9.43 4.42
C SER A 33 3.68 8.07 3.87
N GLU A 34 4.50 8.00 2.83
CA GLU A 34 5.12 6.74 2.39
C GLU A 34 5.74 5.97 3.58
N VAL A 35 6.57 6.61 4.41
CA VAL A 35 7.20 5.96 5.58
C VAL A 35 6.16 5.59 6.64
N ALA A 36 5.14 6.41 6.82
CA ALA A 36 4.05 6.12 7.74
C ALA A 36 3.26 4.87 7.29
N GLU A 37 2.95 4.77 6.00
CA GLU A 37 2.24 3.66 5.37
C GLU A 37 3.10 2.39 5.29
N LEU A 38 4.42 2.53 5.09
CA LEU A 38 5.37 1.41 5.19
C LEU A 38 5.27 0.77 6.58
N ALA A 39 5.07 1.58 7.63
CA ALA A 39 4.91 1.10 9.00
C ALA A 39 3.63 0.27 9.20
N SER A 40 2.50 0.80 8.72
CA SER A 40 1.17 0.19 8.89
C SER A 40 0.98 -1.05 8.02
N MET A 41 1.25 -0.95 6.72
CA MET A 41 1.08 -2.06 5.78
C MET A 41 2.02 -3.24 6.08
N SER A 42 3.25 -2.97 6.53
CA SER A 42 4.15 -4.06 6.96
C SER A 42 3.60 -4.78 8.19
N MET A 43 2.97 -4.06 9.12
CA MET A 43 2.37 -4.65 10.32
C MET A 43 1.20 -5.56 9.96
N GLU A 44 0.34 -5.14 9.02
CA GLU A 44 -0.74 -5.99 8.49
C GLU A 44 -0.20 -7.35 8.02
N LEU A 45 0.83 -7.33 7.17
CA LEU A 45 1.39 -8.55 6.59
C LEU A 45 2.14 -9.42 7.61
N ILE A 46 2.99 -8.81 8.45
CA ILE A 46 3.75 -9.53 9.48
C ILE A 46 2.79 -10.20 10.49
N SER A 47 1.71 -9.50 10.86
CA SER A 47 0.76 -9.99 11.85
C SER A 47 -0.06 -11.20 11.39
N MET A 48 -0.13 -11.49 10.09
CA MET A 48 -0.89 -12.63 9.56
C MET A 48 -0.49 -13.97 10.20
N ASP A 49 0.76 -14.11 10.65
CA ASP A 49 1.23 -15.30 11.36
C ASP A 49 0.52 -15.53 12.71
N ALA A 50 -0.12 -14.50 13.27
CA ALA A 50 -0.82 -14.52 14.56
C ALA A 50 -2.34 -14.26 14.42
N TRP A 51 -2.88 -14.31 13.21
CA TRP A 51 -4.31 -14.07 12.97
C TRP A 51 -5.22 -15.20 13.48
N ASP A 52 -4.67 -16.37 13.81
CA ASP A 52 -5.38 -17.48 14.46
C ASP A 52 -5.90 -17.12 15.85
N GLU A 53 -5.30 -16.12 16.52
CA GLU A 53 -5.83 -15.55 17.77
C GLU A 53 -7.18 -14.84 17.58
N PHE A 54 -7.49 -14.39 16.36
CA PHE A 54 -8.73 -13.69 16.02
C PHE A 54 -9.71 -14.58 15.23
N PHE A 55 -9.19 -15.37 14.30
CA PHE A 55 -9.98 -16.28 13.46
C PHE A 55 -9.81 -17.72 13.97
N VAL A 56 -10.67 -18.11 14.92
CA VAL A 56 -10.65 -19.45 15.52
C VAL A 56 -10.97 -20.55 14.51
N ASN A 57 -11.76 -20.25 13.48
CA ASN A 57 -12.07 -21.17 12.40
C ASN A 57 -10.97 -21.11 11.30
N ASP A 58 -10.39 -22.27 10.96
CA ASP A 58 -9.31 -22.40 9.98
C ASP A 58 -9.72 -21.97 8.56
N GLU A 59 -10.95 -22.24 8.13
CA GLU A 59 -11.46 -21.79 6.83
C GLU A 59 -11.59 -20.27 6.78
N ASP A 60 -12.10 -19.66 7.86
CA ASP A 60 -12.18 -18.20 7.98
C ASP A 60 -10.79 -17.55 8.02
N LEU A 61 -9.83 -18.16 8.72
CA LEU A 61 -8.43 -17.70 8.77
C LEU A 61 -7.79 -17.74 7.37
N LYS A 62 -7.94 -18.84 6.64
CA LYS A 62 -7.44 -19.00 5.27
C LYS A 62 -8.09 -18.00 4.32
N ARG A 63 -9.42 -17.86 4.40
CA ARG A 63 -10.16 -16.87 3.60
C ARG A 63 -9.66 -15.45 3.90
N ALA A 64 -9.53 -15.10 5.18
CA ALA A 64 -9.05 -13.78 5.61
C ALA A 64 -7.65 -13.45 5.04
N LYS A 65 -6.71 -14.40 5.12
CA LYS A 65 -5.36 -14.22 4.56
C LYS A 65 -5.38 -14.07 3.04
N ARG A 66 -6.14 -14.90 2.33
CA ARG A 66 -6.26 -14.80 0.86
C ARG A 66 -6.89 -13.47 0.44
N GLU A 67 -8.02 -13.11 1.02
CA GLU A 67 -8.71 -11.84 0.72
C GLU A 67 -7.79 -10.64 0.96
N HIS A 68 -6.96 -10.66 2.01
CA HIS A 68 -6.00 -9.59 2.26
C HIS A 68 -4.87 -9.54 1.21
N LEU A 69 -4.34 -10.70 0.81
CA LEU A 69 -3.33 -10.79 -0.25
C LEU A 69 -3.89 -10.43 -1.63
N GLU A 70 -5.17 -10.69 -1.89
CA GLU A 70 -5.85 -10.24 -3.12
C GLU A 70 -6.00 -8.71 -3.11
N GLN A 71 -6.47 -8.13 -2.01
CA GLN A 71 -6.66 -6.68 -1.86
C GLN A 71 -5.37 -5.88 -2.07
N LEU A 72 -4.22 -6.35 -1.58
CA LEU A 72 -2.95 -5.65 -1.80
C LEU A 72 -2.56 -5.63 -3.29
N ILE A 73 -2.85 -6.71 -4.03
CA ILE A 73 -2.57 -6.80 -5.46
C ILE A 73 -3.53 -5.88 -6.23
N GLU A 74 -4.82 -5.88 -5.87
CA GLU A 74 -5.85 -5.02 -6.47
C GLU A 74 -5.61 -3.53 -6.21
N THR A 75 -4.95 -3.20 -5.10
CA THR A 75 -4.65 -1.81 -4.73
C THR A 75 -3.64 -1.17 -5.68
N LEU A 76 -2.64 -1.91 -6.15
CA LEU A 76 -1.57 -1.38 -7.02
C LEU A 76 -2.09 -0.75 -8.34
N PRO A 77 -2.93 -1.43 -9.17
CA PRO A 77 -3.47 -0.81 -10.38
C PRO A 77 -4.41 0.36 -10.06
N TRP A 78 -5.14 0.32 -8.95
CA TRP A 78 -5.97 1.45 -8.54
C TRP A 78 -5.14 2.68 -8.17
N VAL A 79 -4.04 2.49 -7.43
CA VAL A 79 -3.07 3.56 -7.13
C VAL A 79 -2.51 4.17 -8.42
N ALA A 80 -2.05 3.34 -9.36
CA ALA A 80 -1.53 3.81 -10.65
C ALA A 80 -2.59 4.57 -11.48
N THR A 81 -3.84 4.12 -11.44
CA THR A 81 -4.96 4.78 -12.11
C THR A 81 -5.18 6.19 -11.56
N ILE A 82 -5.27 6.31 -10.23
CA ILE A 82 -5.53 7.58 -9.55
C ILE A 82 -4.37 8.56 -9.74
N ASP A 83 -3.14 8.10 -9.59
CA ASP A 83 -1.95 8.93 -9.78
C ASP A 83 -1.85 9.46 -11.22
N LYS A 84 -1.99 8.57 -12.22
CA LYS A 84 -1.98 8.96 -13.64
C LYS A 84 -3.10 9.95 -13.96
N PHE A 85 -4.29 9.72 -13.41
CA PHE A 85 -5.42 10.63 -13.59
C PHE A 85 -5.17 12.00 -12.95
N GLN A 86 -4.54 12.03 -11.78
CA GLN A 86 -4.19 13.26 -11.11
C GLN A 86 -3.15 14.07 -11.89
N HIS A 87 -2.10 13.42 -12.40
CA HIS A 87 -1.16 14.03 -13.33
C HIS A 87 -1.88 14.68 -14.51
N TRP A 88 -2.81 13.95 -15.16
CA TRP A 88 -3.59 14.50 -16.27
C TRP A 88 -4.41 15.73 -15.87
N ILE A 89 -5.05 15.74 -14.68
CA ILE A 89 -5.80 16.92 -14.21
C ILE A 89 -4.89 18.15 -14.10
N TYR A 90 -3.72 18.00 -13.48
CA TYR A 90 -2.81 19.13 -13.23
C TYR A 90 -2.06 19.59 -14.49
N GLU A 91 -1.84 18.69 -15.45
CA GLU A 91 -1.29 19.03 -16.78
C GLU A 91 -2.32 19.71 -17.70
N ASN A 92 -3.62 19.59 -17.39
CA ASN A 92 -4.71 20.13 -18.19
C ASN A 92 -5.61 21.09 -17.38
N PRO A 93 -5.10 22.21 -16.82
CA PRO A 93 -5.84 23.04 -15.85
C PRO A 93 -7.13 23.66 -16.40
N ASN A 94 -7.26 23.79 -17.73
CA ASN A 94 -8.43 24.39 -18.39
C ASN A 94 -9.45 23.35 -18.89
N GLN A 95 -9.33 22.08 -18.49
CA GLN A 95 -10.22 21.02 -18.96
C GLN A 95 -11.70 21.27 -18.64
N THR A 96 -12.56 20.82 -19.52
CA THR A 96 -14.01 20.72 -19.34
C THR A 96 -14.38 19.43 -18.61
N GLN A 97 -15.59 19.38 -18.03
CA GLN A 97 -16.09 18.16 -17.37
C GLN A 97 -16.13 16.95 -18.32
N GLU A 98 -16.44 17.17 -19.60
CA GLU A 98 -16.47 16.11 -20.62
C GLU A 98 -15.07 15.60 -20.95
N GLU A 99 -14.08 16.49 -21.06
CA GLU A 99 -12.67 16.09 -21.23
C GLU A 99 -12.17 15.30 -20.02
N ARG A 100 -12.53 15.72 -18.80
CA ARG A 100 -12.20 14.98 -17.57
C ARG A 100 -12.73 13.56 -17.58
N LYS A 101 -14.02 13.43 -17.93
CA LYS A 101 -14.72 12.14 -17.98
C LYS A 101 -14.09 11.23 -19.03
N ALA A 102 -13.76 11.78 -20.21
CA ALA A 102 -13.08 11.04 -21.27
C ALA A 102 -11.68 10.58 -20.81
N ALA A 103 -10.89 11.47 -20.20
CA ALA A 103 -9.57 11.13 -19.69
C ALA A 103 -9.61 10.08 -18.58
N TRP A 104 -10.52 10.23 -17.61
CA TRP A 104 -10.77 9.24 -16.57
C TRP A 104 -11.07 7.86 -17.18
N ASN A 105 -12.03 7.78 -18.09
CA ASN A 105 -12.44 6.52 -18.69
C ASN A 105 -11.33 5.87 -19.52
N ASN A 106 -10.51 6.67 -20.21
CA ASN A 106 -9.36 6.18 -20.96
C ASN A 106 -8.29 5.62 -20.02
N ILE A 107 -7.95 6.35 -18.94
CA ILE A 107 -6.95 5.92 -17.97
C ILE A 107 -7.44 4.69 -17.19
N PHE A 108 -8.70 4.68 -16.74
CA PHE A 108 -9.29 3.54 -16.05
C PHE A 108 -9.21 2.27 -16.90
N ASN A 109 -9.46 2.36 -18.21
CA ASN A 109 -9.35 1.23 -19.14
C ASN A 109 -7.93 0.65 -19.28
N GLU A 110 -6.88 1.42 -18.99
CA GLU A 110 -5.51 0.92 -19.07
C GLU A 110 -5.16 -0.03 -17.91
N PHE A 111 -5.83 0.14 -16.77
CA PHE A 111 -5.52 -0.55 -15.52
C PHE A 111 -6.64 -1.46 -15.02
N SER A 112 -7.87 -1.31 -15.53
CA SER A 112 -9.01 -2.16 -15.18
C SER A 112 -8.97 -3.51 -15.89
N ASP A 113 -9.66 -4.49 -15.34
CA ASP A 113 -9.87 -5.77 -16.00
C ASP A 113 -10.81 -5.65 -17.21
N THR A 114 -10.87 -6.70 -18.03
CA THR A 114 -11.73 -6.77 -19.22
C THR A 114 -12.96 -7.67 -19.02
N ILE A 115 -13.24 -8.10 -17.79
CA ILE A 115 -14.26 -9.10 -17.44
C ILE A 115 -15.46 -8.43 -16.77
N THR A 116 -15.25 -7.34 -16.03
CA THR A 116 -16.27 -6.57 -15.32
C THR A 116 -17.24 -5.95 -16.31
N ASP A 117 -18.51 -6.32 -16.16
CA ASP A 117 -19.60 -5.74 -16.94
C ASP A 117 -20.11 -4.46 -16.29
N TRP A 118 -20.12 -3.39 -17.09
CA TRP A 118 -20.59 -2.06 -16.69
C TRP A 118 -21.94 -1.71 -17.33
N GLU A 119 -22.64 -2.67 -17.93
CA GLU A 119 -23.99 -2.47 -18.47
C GLU A 119 -24.92 -1.89 -17.40
N GLY A 120 -25.56 -0.76 -17.72
CA GLY A 120 -26.43 -0.04 -16.79
C GLY A 120 -25.71 0.77 -15.69
N LEU A 121 -24.38 0.72 -15.60
CA LEU A 121 -23.56 1.36 -14.55
C LEU A 121 -22.59 2.42 -15.09
N SER A 122 -22.84 2.96 -16.29
CA SER A 122 -21.95 3.93 -16.95
C SER A 122 -21.70 5.17 -16.10
N VAL A 123 -22.71 5.71 -15.43
CA VAL A 123 -22.57 6.87 -14.55
C VAL A 123 -21.63 6.58 -13.37
N ASN A 124 -21.75 5.40 -12.76
CA ASN A 124 -20.86 5.00 -11.67
C ASN A 124 -19.42 4.87 -12.16
N ARG A 125 -19.22 4.28 -13.34
CA ARG A 125 -17.90 4.15 -13.97
C ARG A 125 -17.28 5.52 -14.28
N ASP A 126 -18.04 6.41 -14.90
CA ASP A 126 -17.62 7.75 -15.34
C ASP A 126 -17.12 8.64 -14.19
N TYR A 127 -17.63 8.41 -12.98
CA TYR A 127 -17.33 9.22 -11.79
C TYR A 127 -16.73 8.42 -10.64
N LEU A 128 -16.26 7.18 -10.89
CA LEU A 128 -15.75 6.30 -9.84
C LEU A 128 -14.60 6.92 -9.05
N TRP A 129 -13.75 7.72 -9.71
CA TRP A 129 -12.66 8.47 -9.10
C TRP A 129 -13.10 9.45 -8.00
N GLN A 130 -14.35 9.93 -8.04
CA GLN A 130 -14.83 10.90 -7.06
C GLN A 130 -14.93 10.33 -5.64
N LYS A 131 -14.98 9.00 -5.49
CA LYS A 131 -14.91 8.35 -4.17
C LYS A 131 -13.53 8.52 -3.50
N GLN A 132 -12.51 8.93 -4.25
CA GLN A 132 -11.15 9.04 -3.76
C GLN A 132 -10.91 10.42 -3.13
N LEU A 133 -11.01 10.48 -1.80
CA LEU A 133 -10.85 11.70 -1.02
C LEU A 133 -9.49 12.40 -1.24
N HIS A 134 -8.40 11.64 -1.37
CA HIS A 134 -7.03 12.16 -1.53
C HIS A 134 -6.86 13.10 -2.72
N LEU A 135 -7.65 12.94 -3.78
CA LEU A 135 -7.63 13.85 -4.94
C LEU A 135 -8.01 15.29 -4.57
N TYR A 136 -8.79 15.47 -3.50
CA TYR A 136 -9.32 16.75 -3.04
C TYR A 136 -8.51 17.33 -1.87
N GLU A 137 -8.01 16.49 -0.97
CA GLU A 137 -7.39 16.93 0.28
C GLU A 137 -5.86 16.99 0.22
N VAL A 138 -5.23 16.01 -0.43
CA VAL A 138 -3.76 15.83 -0.44
C VAL A 138 -3.27 15.39 -1.83
N PRO A 139 -3.15 16.33 -2.78
CA PRO A 139 -2.75 15.98 -4.14
C PRO A 139 -1.38 15.30 -4.24
N PHE A 140 -1.25 14.33 -5.14
CA PHE A 140 -0.08 13.49 -5.41
C PHE A 140 0.37 12.58 -4.25
N TYR A 141 -0.42 12.50 -3.18
CA TYR A 141 -0.20 11.60 -2.06
C TYR A 141 -0.42 10.12 -2.43
N TYR A 142 -1.37 9.83 -3.32
CA TYR A 142 -1.89 8.48 -3.45
C TYR A 142 -0.87 7.46 -4.00
N ILE A 143 0.13 7.92 -4.76
CA ILE A 143 1.22 7.08 -5.25
C ILE A 143 2.08 6.50 -4.12
N GLU A 144 2.14 7.20 -2.97
CA GLU A 144 2.89 6.77 -1.79
C GLU A 144 2.36 5.44 -1.23
N TYR A 145 1.05 5.17 -1.34
CA TYR A 145 0.48 3.85 -1.00
C TYR A 145 1.09 2.73 -1.85
N GLY A 146 1.31 2.96 -3.15
CA GLY A 146 1.90 1.96 -4.03
C GLY A 146 3.36 1.68 -3.67
N MET A 147 4.11 2.73 -3.34
CA MET A 147 5.51 2.60 -2.91
C MET A 147 5.63 1.87 -1.57
N ALA A 148 4.81 2.28 -0.59
CA ALA A 148 4.76 1.69 0.74
C ALA A 148 4.30 0.23 0.68
N GLN A 149 3.29 -0.10 -0.13
CA GLN A 149 2.79 -1.48 -0.27
C GLN A 149 3.86 -2.42 -0.81
N LEU A 150 4.64 -2.00 -1.81
CA LEU A 150 5.75 -2.77 -2.34
C LEU A 150 6.88 -2.92 -1.30
N GLY A 151 7.18 -1.86 -0.55
CA GLY A 151 8.11 -1.91 0.56
C GLY A 151 7.66 -2.89 1.66
N ALA A 152 6.38 -2.87 2.01
CA ALA A 152 5.78 -3.75 3.00
C ALA A 152 5.85 -5.23 2.57
N VAL A 153 5.57 -5.52 1.29
CA VAL A 153 5.76 -6.88 0.73
C VAL A 153 7.22 -7.31 0.82
N ALA A 154 8.18 -6.41 0.55
CA ALA A 154 9.60 -6.72 0.67
C ALA A 154 10.04 -7.00 2.13
N ILE A 155 9.53 -6.22 3.09
CA ILE A 155 9.75 -6.47 4.53
C ILE A 155 9.12 -7.80 4.94
N TRP A 156 7.91 -8.08 4.46
CA TRP A 156 7.21 -9.33 4.74
C TRP A 156 7.96 -10.54 4.16
N LYS A 157 8.51 -10.43 2.94
CA LYS A 157 9.40 -11.43 2.35
C LYS A 157 10.60 -11.71 3.25
N ASN A 158 11.30 -10.67 3.69
CA ASN A 158 12.41 -10.80 4.64
C ASN A 158 11.97 -11.47 5.96
N TYR A 159 10.77 -11.16 6.47
CA TYR A 159 10.21 -11.76 7.68
C TYR A 159 9.87 -13.24 7.51
N LYS A 160 9.33 -13.65 6.36
CA LYS A 160 9.03 -15.05 6.05
C LYS A 160 10.30 -15.90 5.91
N GLU A 161 11.38 -15.32 5.40
CA GLU A 161 12.70 -15.99 5.31
C GLU A 161 13.39 -16.08 6.67
N ASP A 162 13.42 -14.99 7.43
CA ASP A 162 13.96 -14.93 8.80
C ASP A 162 13.17 -13.90 9.62
N LYS A 163 12.30 -14.42 10.51
CA LYS A 163 11.41 -13.61 11.34
C LYS A 163 12.14 -12.55 12.15
N LYS A 164 13.30 -12.90 12.72
CA LYS A 164 14.07 -11.99 13.55
C LYS A 164 14.67 -10.89 12.68
N LYS A 165 15.28 -11.26 11.56
CA LYS A 165 15.90 -10.31 10.64
C LYS A 165 14.86 -9.35 10.03
N GLY A 166 13.70 -9.85 9.62
CA GLY A 166 12.61 -9.03 9.10
C GLY A 166 12.09 -8.03 10.12
N LEU A 167 11.83 -8.47 11.36
CA LEU A 167 11.40 -7.59 12.45
C LEU A 167 12.47 -6.56 12.85
N ASP A 168 13.74 -6.97 12.88
CA ASP A 168 14.85 -6.08 13.19
C ASP A 168 14.99 -4.99 12.11
N GLY A 169 14.85 -5.36 10.82
CA GLY A 169 14.83 -4.42 9.70
C GLY A 169 13.66 -3.44 9.78
N TYR A 170 12.43 -3.95 9.95
CA TYR A 170 11.24 -3.12 10.15
C TYR A 170 11.45 -2.09 11.27
N LYS A 171 11.90 -2.53 12.44
CA LYS A 171 12.16 -1.62 13.57
C LYS A 171 13.31 -0.65 13.30
N ALA A 172 14.35 -1.07 12.58
CA ALA A 172 15.48 -0.22 12.27
C ALA A 172 15.06 0.95 11.36
N ALA A 173 14.27 0.69 10.31
CA ALA A 173 13.73 1.72 9.44
C ALA A 173 12.85 2.72 10.21
N LEU A 174 11.88 2.23 11.01
CA LEU A 174 10.94 3.10 11.72
C LEU A 174 11.59 3.97 12.81
N LYS A 175 12.66 3.50 13.44
CA LYS A 175 13.40 4.31 14.43
C LYS A 175 14.06 5.55 13.82
N LEU A 176 14.27 5.58 12.51
CA LEU A 176 14.88 6.73 11.85
C LEU A 176 13.94 7.93 11.80
N GLY A 177 12.62 7.72 11.87
CA GLY A 177 11.63 8.77 11.63
C GLY A 177 11.98 9.54 10.35
N TYR A 178 11.98 10.88 10.45
CA TYR A 178 12.31 11.77 9.34
C TYR A 178 13.74 12.30 9.38
N THR A 179 14.69 11.48 9.85
CA THR A 179 16.12 11.85 9.87
C THR A 179 16.88 11.44 8.61
N LYS A 180 16.25 10.66 7.73
CA LYS A 180 16.84 10.00 6.57
C LYS A 180 15.97 10.12 5.33
N THR A 181 16.58 9.98 4.17
CA THR A 181 15.87 9.92 2.89
C THR A 181 15.14 8.58 2.73
N LEU A 182 14.12 8.51 1.87
CA LEU A 182 13.38 7.26 1.64
C LEU A 182 14.28 6.08 1.26
N PRO A 183 15.27 6.22 0.34
CA PRO A 183 16.17 5.11 0.04
C PRO A 183 16.99 4.62 1.24
N GLU A 184 17.45 5.54 2.10
CA GLU A 184 18.18 5.17 3.33
C GLU A 184 17.27 4.48 4.36
N ILE A 185 15.99 4.87 4.44
CA ILE A 185 14.99 4.21 5.30
C ILE A 185 14.74 2.78 4.81
N TYR A 186 14.57 2.59 3.49
CA TYR A 186 14.40 1.27 2.87
C TYR A 186 15.64 0.39 3.08
N GLU A 187 16.83 0.96 2.91
CA GLU A 187 18.09 0.24 3.16
C GLU A 187 18.18 -0.23 4.63
N ALA A 188 17.77 0.61 5.59
CA ALA A 188 17.72 0.21 7.00
C ALA A 188 16.73 -0.94 7.29
N ALA A 189 15.67 -1.07 6.49
CA ALA A 189 14.76 -2.21 6.50
C ALA A 189 15.32 -3.46 5.79
N ASN A 190 16.53 -3.40 5.24
CA ASN A 190 17.12 -4.42 4.37
C ASN A 190 16.29 -4.68 3.10
N ILE A 191 15.66 -3.64 2.55
CA ILE A 191 14.92 -3.68 1.29
C ILE A 191 15.48 -2.62 0.33
N LYS A 192 15.01 -2.62 -0.92
CA LYS A 192 15.47 -1.68 -1.94
C LYS A 192 14.35 -0.69 -2.29
N PHE A 193 14.70 0.59 -2.40
CA PHE A 193 13.84 1.58 -3.03
C PHE A 193 13.95 1.44 -4.56
N ASP A 194 13.33 0.38 -5.08
CA ASP A 194 13.42 -0.06 -6.47
C ASP A 194 12.00 -0.35 -6.99
N PHE A 195 11.63 0.27 -8.11
CA PHE A 195 10.34 0.08 -8.78
C PHE A 195 10.50 -0.46 -10.20
N SER A 196 11.64 -1.10 -10.48
CA SER A 196 11.87 -1.79 -11.74
C SER A 196 10.87 -2.92 -11.92
N GLN A 197 10.53 -3.21 -13.18
CA GLN A 197 9.62 -4.30 -13.53
C GLN A 197 10.11 -5.66 -12.97
N GLU A 198 11.42 -5.88 -12.96
CA GLU A 198 12.03 -7.11 -12.44
C GLU A 198 11.79 -7.26 -10.93
N TYR A 199 12.02 -6.20 -10.15
CA TYR A 199 11.83 -6.23 -8.70
C TYR A 199 10.36 -6.38 -8.32
N ILE A 200 9.46 -5.61 -8.96
CA ILE A 200 8.01 -5.75 -8.73
C ILE A 200 7.54 -7.17 -9.07
N LYS A 201 8.04 -7.76 -10.17
CA LYS A 201 7.71 -9.14 -10.54
C LYS A 201 8.17 -10.15 -9.49
N ASP A 202 9.37 -9.99 -8.92
CA ASP A 202 9.86 -10.85 -7.83
C ASP A 202 8.96 -10.76 -6.58
N LEU A 203 8.57 -9.54 -6.18
CA LEU A 203 7.65 -9.33 -5.06
C LEU A 203 6.27 -9.96 -5.31
N MET A 204 5.69 -9.76 -6.50
CA MET A 204 4.39 -10.35 -6.84
C MET A 204 4.45 -11.87 -6.97
N GLN A 205 5.57 -12.42 -7.44
CA GLN A 205 5.78 -13.87 -7.47
C GLN A 205 5.84 -14.45 -6.06
N PHE A 206 6.49 -13.75 -5.12
CA PHE A 206 6.49 -14.12 -3.70
C PHE A 206 5.07 -14.10 -3.11
N VAL A 207 4.30 -13.02 -3.32
CA VAL A 207 2.90 -12.92 -2.85
C VAL A 207 2.06 -14.07 -3.40
N LYS A 208 2.21 -14.37 -4.70
CA LYS A 208 1.51 -15.50 -5.34
C LYS A 208 1.85 -16.83 -4.68
N THR A 209 3.13 -17.09 -4.41
CA THR A 209 3.58 -18.33 -3.76
C THR A 209 3.03 -18.46 -2.34
N GLU A 210 3.03 -17.38 -1.55
CA GLU A 210 2.41 -17.41 -0.22
C GLU A 210 0.90 -17.65 -0.31
N MET A 211 0.21 -17.02 -1.27
CA MET A 211 -1.22 -17.19 -1.48
C MET A 211 -1.60 -18.64 -1.87
N GLU A 212 -0.79 -19.30 -2.70
CA GLU A 212 -0.94 -20.71 -3.08
C GLU A 212 -0.69 -21.68 -1.91
N SER A 213 0.00 -21.23 -0.87
CA SER A 213 0.33 -22.04 0.32
C SER A 213 -0.75 -22.03 1.42
N ILE A 214 -1.70 -21.08 1.35
CA ILE A 214 -2.85 -20.94 2.26
C ILE A 214 -3.89 -22.01 1.94
#